data_AF-Q066G6-F1
#
_entry.id   AF-Q066G6-F1
#
_cell.length_a   1.000
_cell.length_b   1.000
_cell.length_c   1.000
_cell.angle_alpha   90.00
_cell.angle_beta   90.00
_cell.angle_gamma   90.00
#
_symmetry.space_group_name_H-M   'P 1'
#
loop_
_entity.id
_entity.type
_entity.pdbx_description
1 polymer ?
#
loop_
_entity_poly.entity_id
_entity_poly.type
_entity_poly.pdbx_seq_one_letter_code
_entity_poly.pdbx_strand_id
1 'polypeptide(L)'
;MNSDRDLFLESQFKSGSIETRDFIRGLLLSDRFYRGYVACNNNNRLVEQVIGRVLGRPIYSIRERLSWSILIADRGFNYFVDTILDSDEYMQRFGYDDVPRQVNRTLPGKAIGEIPIYQRLPRYGESWRDRLIQDNIMMSIEAFNVANRPRTSVDNLIYNEPKGRSLIIWRVSLSIGIISSVVIILSIFDAMFNS
;
A
#
# COMPACT_ATOMS: atom_id res chain seq x y z
N MET A 1 5.89 -0.17 15.39
CA MET A 1 5.98 -1.15 16.48
C MET A 1 7.39 -1.12 17.09
N ASN A 2 7.61 -1.75 18.24
CA ASN A 2 8.97 -1.89 18.80
C ASN A 2 9.94 -2.59 17.84
N SER A 3 9.43 -3.41 16.92
CA SER A 3 10.20 -4.10 15.87
C SER A 3 10.74 -3.18 14.76
N ASP A 4 10.22 -1.96 14.62
CA ASP A 4 10.67 -1.02 13.58
C ASP A 4 11.83 -0.12 14.04
N ARG A 5 12.28 -0.26 15.29
CA ARG A 5 13.32 0.60 15.89
C ARG A 5 14.72 0.06 15.58
N ASP A 6 15.65 0.97 15.31
CA ASP A 6 17.08 0.66 15.18
C ASP A 6 17.81 1.01 16.48
N LEU A 7 17.99 0.00 17.34
CA LEU A 7 18.57 0.20 18.67
C LEU A 7 20.05 0.60 18.63
N PHE A 8 20.81 0.12 17.63
CA PHE A 8 22.22 0.45 17.51
C PHE A 8 22.40 1.91 17.10
N LEU A 9 21.60 2.36 16.14
CA LEU A 9 21.61 3.75 15.70
C LEU A 9 21.11 4.69 16.80
N GLU A 10 20.04 4.33 17.51
CA GLU A 10 19.54 5.09 18.68
C GLU A 10 20.61 5.20 19.79
N SER A 11 21.36 4.12 20.05
CA SER A 11 22.41 4.12 21.07
C SER A 11 23.58 5.04 20.69
N GLN A 12 24.01 5.01 19.42
CA GLN A 12 25.08 5.89 18.92
C GLN A 12 24.68 7.36 19.05
N PHE A 13 23.46 7.71 18.66
CA PHE A 13 22.96 9.08 18.77
C PHE A 13 22.85 9.54 20.23
N LYS A 14 22.32 8.69 21.12
CA LYS A 14 22.24 9.01 22.57
C LYS A 14 23.60 9.20 23.24
N SER A 15 24.61 8.47 22.78
CA SER A 15 25.99 8.61 23.29
C SER A 15 26.71 9.86 22.78
N GLY A 16 26.16 10.57 21.78
CA GLY A 16 26.84 11.69 21.12
C GLY A 16 27.95 11.25 20.16
N SER A 17 28.02 9.97 19.79
CA SER A 17 29.03 9.45 18.85
C SER A 17 28.77 9.88 17.39
N ILE A 18 27.52 10.23 17.08
CA ILE A 18 27.07 10.67 15.76
C ILE A 18 26.20 11.92 15.92
N GLU A 19 26.26 12.80 14.93
CA GLU A 19 25.45 14.01 14.86
C GLU A 19 24.03 13.71 14.35
N THR A 20 23.12 14.68 14.48
CA THR A 20 21.72 14.52 14.02
C THR A 20 21.64 14.19 12.53
N ARG A 21 22.47 14.82 11.70
CA ARG A 21 22.58 14.52 10.27
C ARG A 21 22.92 13.05 10.01
N ASP A 22 23.92 12.52 10.71
CA ASP A 22 24.39 11.14 10.53
C ASP A 22 23.36 10.13 11.06
N PHE A 23 22.63 10.51 12.10
CA PHE A 23 21.46 9.77 12.56
C PHE A 23 20.37 9.71 11.48
N ILE A 24 20.04 10.83 10.82
CA ILE A 24 19.07 10.88 9.72
C ILE A 24 19.56 10.04 8.53
N ARG A 25 20.85 10.10 8.20
CA ARG A 25 21.48 9.25 7.19
C ARG A 25 21.24 7.77 7.52
N GLY A 26 21.53 7.35 8.75
CA GLY A 26 21.29 5.98 9.20
C GLY A 26 19.83 5.55 9.07
N LEU A 27 18.89 6.44 9.40
CA LEU A 27 17.46 6.16 9.24
C LEU A 27 17.05 5.99 7.78
N LEU A 28 17.55 6.83 6.87
CA LEU A 28 17.26 6.72 5.44
C LEU A 28 17.85 5.45 4.82
N LEU A 29 19.00 5.00 5.31
CA LEU A 29 19.67 3.80 4.82
C LEU A 29 19.26 2.50 5.54
N SER A 30 18.38 2.60 6.54
CA SER A 30 17.90 1.45 7.31
C SER A 30 17.09 0.47 6.45
N ASP A 31 17.14 -0.83 6.81
CA ASP A 31 16.28 -1.86 6.20
C ASP A 31 14.80 -1.49 6.33
N ARG A 32 14.43 -0.79 7.41
CA ARG A 32 13.06 -0.33 7.60
C ARG A 32 12.67 0.69 6.55
N PHE A 33 13.50 1.69 6.28
CA PHE A 33 13.23 2.66 5.23
C PHE A 33 13.22 2.00 3.85
N TYR A 34 14.13 1.06 3.61
CA TYR A 34 14.18 0.28 2.38
C TYR A 34 12.87 -0.45 2.08
N ARG A 35 12.39 -1.29 3.01
CA ARG A 35 11.12 -2.04 2.86
C ARG A 35 9.91 -1.13 2.82
N GLY A 36 9.97 0.01 3.50
CA GLY A 36 8.86 0.95 3.59
C GLY A 36 8.69 1.80 2.34
N TYR A 37 9.79 2.26 1.76
CA TYR A 37 9.77 3.31 0.74
C TYR A 37 10.53 2.88 -0.51
N VAL A 38 11.78 2.42 -0.38
CA VAL A 38 12.62 2.12 -1.56
C VAL A 38 12.04 0.96 -2.37
N ALA A 39 11.66 -0.15 -1.73
CA ALA A 39 11.16 -1.34 -2.40
C ALA A 39 9.79 -1.15 -3.08
N CYS A 40 9.00 -0.17 -2.61
CA CYS A 40 7.61 0.04 -3.02
C CYS A 40 7.41 1.25 -3.94
N ASN A 41 8.47 1.96 -4.33
CA ASN A 41 8.36 3.18 -5.14
C ASN A 41 9.38 3.17 -6.28
N ASN A 42 9.07 3.89 -7.36
CA ASN A 42 10.04 4.17 -8.41
C ASN A 42 10.98 5.32 -7.99
N ASN A 43 12.11 5.48 -8.70
CA ASN A 43 13.10 6.51 -8.39
C ASN A 43 12.47 7.91 -8.36
N ASN A 44 11.60 8.23 -9.32
CA ASN A 44 10.93 9.54 -9.40
C ASN A 44 10.14 9.89 -8.13
N ARG A 45 9.36 8.95 -7.60
CA ARG A 45 8.55 9.14 -6.39
C ARG A 45 9.41 9.08 -5.13
N LEU A 46 10.45 8.26 -5.13
CA LEU A 46 11.40 8.18 -4.01
C LEU A 46 12.12 9.53 -3.81
N VAL A 47 12.51 10.19 -4.91
CA VAL A 47 13.07 11.55 -4.89
C VAL A 47 12.09 12.52 -4.23
N GLU A 48 10.81 12.53 -4.63
CA GLU A 48 9.79 13.41 -4.03
C GLU A 48 9.63 13.17 -2.53
N GLN A 49 9.64 11.91 -2.10
CA GLN A 49 9.52 11.55 -0.70
C GLN A 49 10.73 11.97 0.12
N VAL A 50 11.94 11.74 -0.38
CA VAL A 50 13.18 12.07 0.35
C VAL A 50 13.40 13.57 0.37
N ILE A 51 13.30 14.28 -0.76
CA ILE A 51 13.43 15.74 -0.80
C ILE A 51 12.41 16.41 0.11
N GLY A 52 11.16 15.95 0.08
CA GLY A 52 10.12 16.45 0.97
C GLY A 52 10.52 16.36 2.44
N ARG A 53 11.01 15.21 2.87
CA ARG A 53 11.31 14.94 4.29
C ARG A 53 12.63 15.53 4.75
N VAL A 54 13.67 15.47 3.92
CA VAL A 54 15.04 15.84 4.28
C VAL A 54 15.30 17.33 4.05
N LEU A 55 14.83 17.90 2.95
CA LEU A 55 14.98 19.34 2.67
C LEU A 55 13.77 20.16 3.14
N GLY A 56 12.69 19.51 3.53
CA GLY A 56 11.49 20.15 4.08
C GLY A 56 10.60 20.84 3.05
N ARG A 57 10.84 20.65 1.74
CA ARG A 57 10.17 21.39 0.65
C ARG A 57 9.66 20.47 -0.46
N PRO A 58 8.67 20.89 -1.27
CA PRO A 58 8.35 20.20 -2.50
C PRO A 58 9.48 20.31 -3.54
N ILE A 59 9.44 19.44 -4.56
CA ILE A 59 10.27 19.57 -5.75
C ILE A 59 9.86 20.82 -6.53
N TYR A 60 10.84 21.59 -7.02
CA TYR A 60 10.62 22.82 -7.78
C TYR A 60 10.18 22.55 -9.23
N SER A 61 10.77 21.54 -9.88
CA SER A 61 10.50 21.27 -11.28
C SER A 61 10.60 19.80 -11.66
N ILE A 62 10.02 19.46 -12.82
CA ILE A 62 10.14 18.12 -13.40
C ILE A 62 11.62 17.78 -13.69
N ARG A 63 12.41 18.77 -14.09
CA ARG A 63 13.84 18.60 -14.36
C ARG A 63 14.59 18.18 -13.11
N GLU A 64 14.36 18.86 -11.99
CA GLU A 64 14.98 18.49 -10.70
C GLU A 64 14.68 17.04 -10.33
N ARG A 65 13.42 16.61 -10.44
CA ARG A 65 13.03 15.23 -10.17
C ARG A 65 13.79 14.23 -11.04
N LEU A 66 13.89 14.52 -12.33
CA LEU A 66 14.58 13.66 -13.30
C LEU A 66 16.08 13.60 -13.04
N SER A 67 16.72 14.73 -12.73
CA SER A 67 18.15 14.77 -12.40
C SER A 67 18.47 13.86 -11.23
N TRP A 68 17.69 13.94 -10.15
CA TRP A 68 17.88 13.10 -8.98
C TRP A 68 17.52 11.64 -9.23
N SER A 69 16.49 11.35 -10.04
CA SER A 69 16.12 9.97 -10.32
C SER A 69 17.12 9.25 -11.22
N ILE A 70 17.76 9.99 -12.13
CA ILE A 70 18.92 9.52 -12.92
C ILE A 70 20.10 9.29 -11.99
N LEU A 71 20.37 10.18 -11.03
CA LEU A 71 21.44 9.97 -10.06
C LEU A 71 21.26 8.67 -9.26
N ILE A 72 20.03 8.39 -8.80
CA ILE A 72 19.72 7.13 -8.13
C ILE A 72 19.94 5.93 -9.05
N ALA A 73 19.59 6.05 -10.33
CA ALA A 73 19.78 4.97 -11.31
C ALA A 73 21.26 4.71 -11.63
N ASP A 74 22.09 5.76 -11.67
CA ASP A 74 23.51 5.68 -12.03
C ASP A 74 24.41 5.29 -10.85
N ARG A 75 24.18 5.89 -9.67
CA ARG A 75 25.07 5.77 -8.49
C ARG A 75 24.42 5.01 -7.32
N GLY A 76 23.14 4.70 -7.41
CA GLY A 76 22.38 4.05 -6.34
C GLY A 76 21.79 5.00 -5.30
N PHE A 77 20.91 4.46 -4.46
CA PHE A 77 20.18 5.23 -3.45
C PHE A 77 21.08 5.80 -2.34
N ASN A 78 22.11 5.06 -1.94
CA ASN A 78 23.02 5.50 -0.87
C ASN A 78 23.74 6.80 -1.25
N TYR A 79 24.28 6.85 -2.47
CA TYR A 79 24.95 8.04 -3.00
C TYR A 79 24.00 9.24 -3.08
N PHE A 80 22.75 9.01 -3.45
CA PHE A 80 21.72 10.04 -3.47
C PHE A 80 21.44 10.63 -2.08
N VAL A 81 21.33 9.79 -1.04
CA VAL A 81 21.14 10.24 0.34
C VAL A 81 22.33 11.10 0.79
N ASP A 82 23.55 10.63 0.53
CA ASP A 82 24.78 11.35 0.89
C ASP A 82 24.83 12.71 0.19
N THR A 83 24.55 12.74 -1.12
CA THR A 83 24.54 13.98 -1.91
C THR A 83 23.51 15.00 -1.39
N ILE A 84 22.34 14.55 -0.92
CA ILE A 84 21.33 15.46 -0.36
C ILE A 84 21.77 16.00 0.99
N LEU A 85 22.27 15.13 1.88
CA LEU A 85 22.66 15.53 3.23
C LEU A 85 23.90 16.42 3.22
N ASP A 86 24.79 16.27 2.24
CA ASP A 86 25.96 17.13 2.05
C ASP A 86 25.68 18.38 1.20
N SER A 87 24.42 18.60 0.78
CA SER A 87 24.07 19.77 -0.02
C SER A 87 24.12 21.06 0.82
N ASP A 88 24.55 22.15 0.18
CA ASP A 88 24.53 23.49 0.79
C ASP A 88 23.13 23.87 1.29
N GLU A 89 22.07 23.42 0.61
CA GLU A 89 20.69 23.68 1.02
C GLU A 89 20.36 23.02 2.37
N TYR A 90 20.81 21.78 2.59
CA TYR A 90 20.64 21.10 3.86
C TYR A 90 21.47 21.78 4.95
N MET A 91 22.75 22.06 4.66
CA MET A 91 23.69 22.69 5.60
C MET A 91 23.21 24.06 6.08
N GLN A 92 22.71 24.90 5.17
CA GLN A 92 22.23 26.23 5.51
C GLN A 92 20.93 26.22 6.32
N ARG A 93 20.11 25.17 6.22
CA ARG A 93 18.81 25.08 6.89
C ARG A 93 18.84 24.37 8.23
N PHE A 94 19.55 23.26 8.31
CA PHE A 94 19.53 22.36 9.46
C PHE A 94 20.94 22.13 10.03
N GLY A 95 21.99 22.32 9.23
CA GLY A 95 23.35 22.03 9.64
C GLY A 95 23.52 20.58 10.11
N TYR A 96 24.33 20.38 11.15
CA TYR A 96 24.66 19.06 11.67
C TYR A 96 23.70 18.58 12.77
N ASP A 97 23.14 19.51 13.55
CA ASP A 97 22.43 19.22 14.80
C ASP A 97 20.90 19.32 14.72
N ASP A 98 20.33 20.08 13.77
CA ASP A 98 18.88 20.24 13.69
C ASP A 98 18.19 19.11 12.92
N VAL A 99 16.98 18.78 13.37
CA VAL A 99 16.11 17.78 12.73
C VAL A 99 15.35 18.42 11.55
N PRO A 100 15.33 17.77 10.36
CA PRO A 100 14.57 18.21 9.21
C PRO A 100 13.09 18.39 9.51
N ARG A 101 12.56 19.52 9.05
CA ARG A 101 11.16 19.91 9.23
C ARG A 101 10.64 20.59 7.98
N GLN A 102 9.33 20.48 7.76
CA GLN A 102 8.68 21.11 6.62
C GLN A 102 8.80 22.64 6.73
N VAL A 103 9.36 23.27 5.69
CA VAL A 103 9.54 24.71 5.61
C VAL A 103 8.34 25.37 4.92
N ASN A 104 8.07 26.64 5.25
CA ASN A 104 7.09 27.50 4.58
C ASN A 104 5.65 26.95 4.45
N ARG A 105 5.23 26.04 5.34
CA ARG A 105 3.88 25.44 5.27
C ARG A 105 2.74 26.44 5.49
N THR A 106 2.92 27.38 6.42
CA THR A 106 1.91 28.38 6.77
C THR A 106 2.37 29.75 6.30
N LEU A 107 1.64 30.31 5.34
CA LEU A 107 1.89 31.67 4.85
C LEU A 107 1.19 32.69 5.76
N PRO A 108 1.83 33.84 6.07
CA PRO A 108 1.15 34.92 6.76
C PRO A 108 -0.14 35.32 6.02
N GLY A 109 -1.26 35.41 6.75
CA GLY A 109 -2.56 35.76 6.17
C GLY A 109 -3.39 34.62 5.60
N LYS A 110 -2.89 33.36 5.59
CA LYS A 110 -3.72 32.18 5.29
C LYS A 110 -4.06 31.40 6.56
N ALA A 111 -5.37 31.17 6.79
CA ALA A 111 -5.85 30.37 7.92
C ALA A 111 -5.47 28.89 7.81
N ILE A 112 -5.36 28.36 6.58
CA ILE A 112 -5.01 26.96 6.30
C ILE A 112 -3.68 26.94 5.55
N GLY A 113 -2.69 26.24 6.11
CA GLY A 113 -1.40 26.01 5.47
C GLY A 113 -1.45 24.91 4.40
N GLU A 114 -0.33 24.68 3.73
CA GLU A 114 -0.20 23.59 2.77
C GLU A 114 -0.38 22.21 3.42
N ILE A 115 -0.82 21.25 2.61
CA ILE A 115 -1.00 19.86 3.00
C ILE A 115 0.36 19.32 3.49
N PRO A 116 0.42 18.72 4.69
CA PRO A 116 1.65 18.12 5.19
C PRO A 116 2.21 17.06 4.24
N ILE A 117 3.55 16.98 4.16
CA ILE A 117 4.23 16.02 3.26
C ILE A 117 3.76 14.57 3.50
N TYR A 118 3.52 14.19 4.76
CA TYR A 118 3.09 12.83 5.10
C TYR A 118 1.69 12.47 4.59
N GLN A 119 0.83 13.47 4.39
CA GLN A 119 -0.50 13.28 3.79
C GLN A 119 -0.42 13.31 2.26
N ARG A 120 0.39 14.22 1.71
CA ARG A 120 0.58 14.35 0.27
C ARG A 120 1.31 13.16 -0.35
N LEU A 121 2.32 12.63 0.35
CA LEU A 121 3.18 11.54 -0.09
C LEU A 121 3.08 10.35 0.88
N PRO A 122 2.00 9.55 0.77
CA PRO A 122 1.89 8.31 1.52
C PRO A 122 3.00 7.33 1.13
N ARG A 123 3.13 6.26 1.92
CA ARG A 123 4.17 5.22 1.80
C ARG A 123 4.46 4.83 0.34
N TYR A 124 3.43 4.47 -0.39
CA TYR A 124 3.51 4.13 -1.81
C TYR A 124 2.37 4.79 -2.60
N GLY A 125 2.52 4.86 -3.91
CA GLY A 125 1.54 5.45 -4.82
C GLY A 125 0.55 4.44 -5.39
N GLU A 126 -0.26 4.88 -6.33
CA GLU A 126 -1.25 4.05 -7.05
C GLU A 126 -0.56 2.90 -7.80
N SER A 127 0.54 3.16 -8.49
CA SER A 127 1.27 2.13 -9.26
C SER A 127 1.68 0.90 -8.44
N TRP A 128 2.06 1.08 -7.18
CA TRP A 128 2.38 -0.05 -6.29
C TRP A 128 1.12 -0.74 -5.78
N ARG A 129 0.08 0.02 -5.44
CA ARG A 129 -1.23 -0.52 -5.04
C ARG A 129 -1.81 -1.40 -6.14
N ASP A 130 -1.79 -0.92 -7.38
CA ASP A 130 -2.34 -1.63 -8.54
C ASP A 130 -1.57 -2.92 -8.81
N ARG A 131 -0.25 -2.90 -8.64
CA ARG A 131 0.57 -4.12 -8.68
C ARG A 131 0.16 -5.12 -7.60
N LEU A 132 -0.04 -4.69 -6.35
CA LEU A 132 -0.47 -5.58 -5.27
C LEU A 132 -1.85 -6.18 -5.53
N ILE A 133 -2.75 -5.42 -6.16
CA ILE A 133 -4.07 -5.90 -6.58
C ILE A 133 -3.92 -6.95 -7.69
N GLN A 134 -3.09 -6.66 -8.70
CA GLN A 134 -2.79 -7.57 -9.79
C GLN A 134 -2.17 -8.88 -9.31
N ASP A 135 -1.28 -8.81 -8.32
CA ASP A 135 -0.61 -9.96 -7.71
C ASP A 135 -1.51 -10.73 -6.71
N ASN A 136 -2.78 -10.33 -6.57
CA ASN A 136 -3.75 -10.88 -5.60
C ASN A 136 -3.31 -10.81 -4.13
N ILE A 137 -2.40 -9.87 -3.80
CA ILE A 137 -1.94 -9.61 -2.43
C ILE A 137 -2.89 -8.62 -1.73
N MET A 138 -3.57 -7.78 -2.50
CA MET A 138 -4.54 -6.79 -2.02
C MET A 138 -5.87 -6.91 -2.77
N MET A 139 -6.97 -6.72 -2.04
CA MET A 139 -8.30 -6.64 -2.63
C MET A 139 -8.49 -5.30 -3.35
N SER A 140 -9.05 -5.30 -4.55
CA SER A 140 -9.43 -4.07 -5.24
C SER A 140 -10.58 -3.36 -4.52
N ILE A 141 -10.73 -2.05 -4.74
CA ILE A 141 -11.84 -1.27 -4.17
C ILE A 141 -13.18 -1.83 -4.64
N GLU A 142 -13.27 -2.22 -5.91
CA GLU A 142 -14.47 -2.83 -6.49
C GLU A 142 -14.79 -4.17 -5.83
N ALA A 143 -13.80 -5.05 -5.66
CA ALA A 143 -13.98 -6.32 -4.99
C ALA A 143 -14.39 -6.12 -3.52
N PHE A 144 -13.81 -5.13 -2.83
CA PHE A 144 -14.21 -4.75 -1.48
C PHE A 144 -15.64 -4.23 -1.42
N ASN A 145 -16.05 -3.38 -2.35
CA ASN A 145 -17.41 -2.85 -2.41
C ASN A 145 -18.43 -3.94 -2.74
N VAL A 146 -18.10 -4.89 -3.62
CA VAL A 146 -18.94 -6.06 -3.91
C VAL A 146 -19.03 -6.96 -2.69
N ALA A 147 -17.92 -7.20 -1.98
CA ALA A 147 -17.90 -8.01 -0.76
C ALA A 147 -18.70 -7.37 0.38
N ASN A 148 -18.65 -6.05 0.51
CA ASN A 148 -19.37 -5.29 1.54
C ASN A 148 -20.70 -4.71 1.05
N ARG A 149 -21.21 -5.15 -0.11
CA ARG A 149 -22.51 -4.69 -0.60
C ARG A 149 -23.60 -5.11 0.39
N PRO A 150 -24.57 -4.24 0.72
CA PRO A 150 -25.68 -4.64 1.55
C PRO A 150 -26.45 -5.78 0.86
N ARG A 151 -26.71 -6.88 1.60
CA ARG A 151 -27.46 -8.02 1.06
C ARG A 151 -28.88 -7.58 0.71
N THR A 152 -29.26 -7.82 -0.54
CA THR A 152 -30.62 -7.59 -1.01
C THR A 152 -31.55 -8.74 -0.59
N SER A 153 -32.87 -8.54 -0.72
CA SER A 153 -33.85 -9.61 -0.49
C SER A 153 -33.62 -10.83 -1.39
N VAL A 154 -33.09 -10.63 -2.60
CA VAL A 154 -32.74 -11.72 -3.53
C VAL A 154 -31.48 -12.46 -3.07
N ASP A 155 -30.46 -11.74 -2.59
CA ASP A 155 -29.25 -12.38 -2.03
C ASP A 155 -29.60 -13.28 -0.84
N ASN A 156 -30.55 -12.86 -0.01
CA ASN A 156 -31.05 -13.68 1.10
C ASN A 156 -31.75 -14.96 0.65
N LEU A 157 -32.32 -14.97 -0.56
CA LEU A 157 -32.96 -16.16 -1.13
C LEU A 157 -31.93 -17.15 -1.71
N ILE A 158 -30.82 -16.64 -2.26
CA ILE A 158 -29.77 -17.44 -2.92
C ILE A 158 -28.78 -18.01 -1.92
N TYR A 159 -28.34 -17.21 -0.95
CA TYR A 159 -27.20 -17.54 -0.08
C TYR A 159 -27.58 -18.04 1.31
N ASN A 160 -28.79 -17.76 1.81
CA ASN A 160 -29.19 -18.29 3.11
C ASN A 160 -29.86 -19.64 2.93
N GLU A 161 -29.56 -20.57 3.84
CA GLU A 161 -30.29 -21.84 3.89
C GLU A 161 -31.79 -21.57 4.04
N PRO A 162 -32.66 -22.22 3.24
CA PRO A 162 -34.09 -22.10 3.42
C PRO A 162 -34.43 -22.64 4.82
N LYS A 163 -35.16 -21.86 5.63
CA LYS A 163 -35.59 -22.28 6.98
C LYS A 163 -37.07 -22.62 7.01
N GLY A 164 -37.45 -23.63 7.78
CA GLY A 164 -38.85 -24.01 8.03
C GLY A 164 -39.49 -24.75 6.84
N ARG A 165 -40.70 -24.31 6.44
CA ARG A 165 -41.52 -25.02 5.44
C ARG A 165 -40.91 -25.03 4.03
N SER A 166 -40.14 -24.00 3.66
CA SER A 166 -39.45 -23.93 2.36
C SER A 166 -38.37 -25.00 2.21
N LEU A 167 -37.67 -25.38 3.29
CA LEU A 167 -36.67 -26.47 3.27
C LEU A 167 -37.31 -27.83 2.98
N ILE A 168 -38.51 -28.06 3.52
CA ILE A 168 -39.26 -29.30 3.27
C ILE A 168 -39.65 -29.37 1.80
N ILE A 169 -40.22 -28.29 1.26
CA ILE A 169 -40.60 -28.20 -0.16
C ILE A 169 -39.37 -28.42 -1.05
N TRP A 170 -38.24 -27.80 -0.71
CA TRP A 170 -37.00 -27.94 -1.48
C TRP A 170 -36.47 -29.39 -1.47
N ARG A 171 -36.48 -30.07 -0.32
CA ARG A 171 -36.09 -31.50 -0.21
C ARG A 171 -37.05 -32.42 -0.97
N VAL A 172 -38.35 -32.12 -0.95
CA VAL A 172 -39.38 -32.88 -1.68
C VAL A 172 -39.20 -32.70 -3.20
N SER A 173 -38.96 -31.48 -3.67
CA SER A 173 -38.67 -31.20 -5.08
C SER A 173 -37.44 -31.97 -5.58
N LEU A 174 -36.36 -31.98 -4.80
CA LEU A 174 -35.12 -32.69 -5.14
C LEU A 174 -35.33 -34.21 -5.19
N SER A 175 -36.09 -34.78 -4.25
CA SER A 175 -36.39 -36.22 -4.22
C SER A 175 -37.32 -36.66 -5.35
N ILE A 176 -38.32 -35.86 -5.72
CA ILE A 176 -39.18 -36.11 -6.88
C ILE A 176 -38.35 -36.12 -8.19
N GLY A 177 -37.44 -35.16 -8.36
CA GLY A 177 -36.55 -35.12 -9.51
C GLY A 177 -35.64 -36.35 -9.63
N ILE A 178 -35.10 -36.83 -8.50
CA ILE A 178 -34.31 -38.07 -8.45
C ILE A 178 -35.17 -39.28 -8.85
N ILE A 179 -36.39 -39.40 -8.30
CA ILE A 179 -37.29 -40.52 -8.61
C ILE A 179 -37.67 -40.53 -10.09
N SER A 180 -38.01 -39.39 -10.68
CA SER A 180 -38.40 -39.34 -12.10
C SER A 180 -37.22 -39.71 -13.01
N SER A 181 -36.01 -39.23 -12.68
CA SER A 181 -34.79 -39.61 -13.41
C SER A 181 -34.54 -41.12 -13.37
N VAL A 182 -34.68 -41.74 -12.19
CA VAL A 182 -34.55 -43.19 -12.03
C VAL A 182 -35.61 -43.97 -12.82
N VAL A 183 -36.87 -43.52 -12.80
CA VAL A 183 -37.95 -44.16 -13.56
C VAL A 183 -37.71 -44.10 -15.06
N ILE A 184 -37.25 -42.95 -15.58
CA ILE A 184 -36.90 -42.79 -17.00
C ILE A 184 -35.74 -43.70 -17.38
N ILE A 185 -34.71 -43.78 -16.54
CA ILE A 185 -33.56 -44.67 -16.77
C ILE A 185 -34.01 -46.14 -16.80
N LEU A 186 -34.87 -46.56 -15.88
CA LEU A 186 -35.42 -47.91 -15.85
C LEU A 186 -36.29 -48.20 -17.07
N SER A 187 -37.13 -47.26 -17.53
CA SER A 187 -37.96 -47.45 -18.71
C SER A 187 -37.13 -47.56 -19.99
N ILE A 188 -36.05 -46.77 -20.10
CA ILE A 188 -35.10 -46.87 -21.21
C ILE A 188 -34.35 -48.21 -21.16
N PHE A 189 -33.93 -48.64 -19.97
CA PHE A 189 -33.23 -49.92 -19.79
C PHE A 189 -34.13 -51.11 -20.17
N ASP A 190 -35.39 -51.11 -19.73
CA ASP A 190 -36.37 -52.14 -20.08
C ASP A 190 -36.64 -52.16 -21.60
N ALA A 191 -36.79 -50.98 -22.21
CA ALA A 191 -36.96 -50.86 -23.67
C ALA A 191 -35.73 -51.33 -24.49
N MET A 192 -34.51 -51.31 -23.94
CA MET A 192 -33.31 -51.80 -24.61
C MET A 192 -33.09 -53.31 -24.46
N PHE A 193 -33.53 -53.92 -23.36
CA PHE A 193 -33.24 -55.33 -23.05
C PHE A 193 -34.44 -56.28 -23.26
N ASN A 194 -35.67 -55.77 -23.34
CA ASN A 194 -36.88 -56.55 -23.65
C ASN A 194 -37.39 -56.38 -25.10
N SER A 195 -36.56 -55.85 -26.01
CA SER A 195 -36.74 -55.87 -27.47
C SER A 195 -35.70 -56.76 -28.14
#